data_AF-G2QFI3-F1
#
_entry.id   AF-G2QFI3-F1
#
_cell.length_a   1.000
_cell.length_b   1.000
_cell.length_c   1.000
_cell.angle_alpha   90.00
_cell.angle_beta   90.00
_cell.angle_gamma   90.00
#
_symmetry.space_group_name_H-M   'P 1'
#
loop_
_entity.id
_entity.type
_entity.pdbx_description
1 polymer ?
#
loop_
_entity_poly.entity_id
_entity_poly.type
_entity_poly.pdbx_seq_one_letter_code
_entity_poly.pdbx_strand_id
1 'polypeptide(L)'
;MFFNKLKDTIESFKITVSGYWNVDETRYILVMLNGRFEILIVKTDKKKKVKILDLYNRELISIIGAGNAISNTILVFYIFK
;
A
#
# COMPACT_ATOMS: atom_id res chain seq x y z
N MET A 1 -0.41 -18.78 24.51
CA MET A 1 0.97 -19.26 24.19
C MET A 1 1.67 -18.38 23.15
N PHE A 2 1.03 -18.01 22.02
CA PHE A 2 1.61 -17.15 20.99
C PHE A 2 2.07 -15.76 21.48
N PHE A 3 1.22 -15.03 22.20
CA PHE A 3 1.54 -13.67 22.65
C PHE A 3 2.73 -13.60 23.61
N ASN A 4 2.94 -14.62 24.45
CA ASN A 4 4.11 -14.70 25.32
C ASN A 4 5.39 -14.87 24.49
N LYS A 5 5.38 -15.79 23.52
CA LYS A 5 6.52 -16.00 22.62
C LYS A 5 6.84 -14.76 21.78
N LEU A 6 5.81 -14.04 21.32
CA LEU A 6 5.97 -12.77 20.62
C LEU A 6 6.61 -11.72 21.53
N LYS A 7 6.14 -11.60 22.79
CA LYS A 7 6.69 -10.69 23.78
C LYS A 7 8.17 -10.99 24.07
N ASP A 8 8.50 -12.25 24.35
CA ASP A 8 9.88 -12.69 24.62
C ASP A 8 10.82 -12.41 23.42
N THR A 9 10.29 -12.53 22.20
CA THR A 9 11.04 -12.20 20.97
C THR A 9 11.28 -10.70 20.84
N ILE A 10 10.26 -9.87 21.08
CA ILE A 10 10.40 -8.40 21.08
C ILE A 10 11.43 -7.95 22.11
N GLU A 11 11.39 -8.51 23.32
CA GLU A 11 12.30 -8.17 24.42
C GLU A 11 13.74 -8.64 24.15
N SER A 12 13.93 -9.88 23.68
CA SER A 12 15.26 -10.44 23.39
C SER A 12 15.99 -9.70 22.26
N PHE A 13 15.27 -9.30 21.21
CA PHE A 13 15.82 -8.55 20.09
C PHE A 13 15.78 -7.02 20.30
N LYS A 14 15.29 -6.54 21.46
CA LYS A 14 15.11 -5.11 21.77
C LYS A 14 14.34 -4.37 20.66
N ILE A 15 13.32 -4.99 20.09
CA ILE A 15 12.53 -4.41 18.99
C ILE A 15 11.72 -3.25 19.56
N THR A 16 12.04 -2.04 19.11
CA THR A 16 11.33 -0.83 19.51
C THR A 16 10.19 -0.51 18.53
N VAL A 17 9.37 0.49 18.86
CA VAL A 17 8.32 1.03 17.98
C VAL A 17 8.84 1.49 16.61
N SER A 18 10.13 1.80 16.50
CA SER A 18 10.79 2.15 15.24
C SER A 18 11.33 0.94 14.47
N GLY A 19 11.54 -0.20 15.14
CA GLY A 19 12.14 -1.41 14.58
C GLY A 19 11.14 -2.32 13.85
N TYR A 20 9.84 -2.12 14.05
CA TYR A 20 8.80 -2.89 13.36
C TYR A 20 8.28 -2.14 12.14
N TRP A 21 8.35 -2.77 10.96
CA TRP A 21 7.91 -2.19 9.70
C TRP A 21 6.75 -2.99 9.12
N ASN A 22 5.62 -2.32 8.88
CA ASN A 22 4.51 -2.85 8.08
C ASN A 22 4.78 -2.55 6.61
N VAL A 23 4.75 -3.57 5.76
CA VAL A 23 4.91 -3.45 4.31
C VAL A 23 3.59 -3.82 3.64
N ASP A 24 3.15 -3.00 2.69
CA ASP A 24 1.95 -3.27 1.91
C ASP A 24 2.10 -2.79 0.45
N GLU A 25 1.27 -3.36 -0.44
CA GLU A 25 1.17 -2.98 -1.86
C GLU A 25 -0.20 -2.36 -2.12
N THR A 26 -0.23 -1.16 -2.68
CA THR A 26 -1.45 -0.52 -3.19
C THR A 26 -1.35 -0.30 -4.69
N ARG A 27 -2.43 -0.61 -5.42
CA ARG A 27 -2.52 -0.42 -6.87
C ARG A 27 -3.44 0.74 -7.19
N TYR A 28 -2.95 1.67 -7.99
CA TYR A 28 -3.70 2.81 -8.51
C TYR A 28 -3.93 2.63 -10.00
N ILE A 29 -5.16 2.92 -10.46
CA ILE A 29 -5.50 2.97 -11.88
C ILE A 29 -5.67 4.44 -12.23
N LEU A 30 -4.84 4.92 -13.13
CA LEU A 30 -4.88 6.28 -13.64
C LEU A 30 -5.62 6.27 -14.98
N VAL A 31 -6.68 7.06 -15.13
CA VAL A 31 -7.51 7.12 -16.33
C VAL A 31 -7.77 8.59 -16.67
N MET A 32 -7.76 8.95 -17.95
CA MET A 32 -8.19 10.27 -18.40
C MET A 32 -9.71 10.26 -18.68
N LEU A 33 -10.46 11.13 -18.00
CA LEU A 33 -11.90 11.28 -18.22
C LEU A 33 -12.16 12.59 -18.99
N ASN A 34 -12.75 12.50 -20.18
CA ASN A 34 -13.15 13.66 -21.01
C ASN A 34 -12.05 14.71 -21.26
N GLY A 35 -10.80 14.28 -21.50
CA GLY A 35 -9.68 15.19 -21.74
C GLY A 35 -9.21 15.98 -20.51
N ARG A 36 -9.74 15.65 -19.32
CA ARG A 36 -9.28 16.15 -18.02
C ARG A 36 -8.59 15.02 -17.27
N PHE A 37 -7.47 15.33 -16.64
CA PHE A 37 -6.74 14.38 -15.82
C PHE A 37 -7.45 14.24 -14.47
N GLU A 38 -8.26 13.19 -14.31
CA GLU A 38 -8.95 12.89 -13.07
C GLU A 38 -8.30 11.66 -12.43
N ILE A 39 -7.65 11.83 -11.27
CA ILE A 39 -7.03 10.73 -10.55
C ILE A 39 -8.13 9.94 -9.81
N LEU A 40 -8.46 8.74 -10.30
CA LEU A 40 -9.36 7.84 -9.60
C LEU A 40 -8.58 7.02 -8.54
N ILE A 41 -8.63 7.46 -7.29
CA ILE A 41 -8.09 6.69 -6.15
C ILE A 41 -9.05 5.55 -5.82
N VAL A 42 -8.79 4.35 -6.35
CA VAL A 42 -9.56 3.15 -6.00
C VAL A 42 -8.96 2.52 -4.74
N LYS A 43 -9.42 2.93 -3.56
CA LYS A 43 -9.14 2.15 -2.35
C LYS A 43 -9.91 0.82 -2.46
N THR A 44 -9.20 -0.27 -2.74
CA THR A 44 -9.82 -1.59 -2.88
C THR A 44 -10.16 -2.19 -1.52
N ASP A 45 -11.08 -1.55 -0.78
CA ASP A 45 -11.82 -2.24 0.26
C ASP A 45 -12.79 -3.20 -0.46
N LYS A 46 -12.52 -4.51 -0.36
CA LYS A 46 -13.24 -5.58 -1.09
C LYS A 46 -14.77 -5.35 -1.10
N LYS A 47 -15.37 -5.52 -2.30
CA LYS A 47 -16.81 -5.76 -2.64
C LYS A 47 -17.57 -4.68 -3.44
N LYS A 48 -16.93 -3.86 -4.29
CA LYS A 48 -17.65 -3.28 -5.43
C LYS A 48 -16.94 -3.61 -6.74
N LYS A 49 -17.71 -4.12 -7.72
CA LYS A 49 -17.25 -4.21 -9.11
C LYS A 49 -16.97 -2.78 -9.57
N VAL A 50 -15.68 -2.47 -9.77
CA VAL A 50 -15.26 -1.23 -10.41
C VAL A 50 -15.90 -1.20 -11.79
N LYS A 51 -16.72 -0.17 -12.07
CA LYS A 51 -17.22 0.06 -13.43
C LYS A 51 -16.02 0.49 -14.27
N ILE A 52 -15.69 -0.33 -15.25
CA ILE A 52 -14.61 -0.07 -16.19
C ILE A 52 -15.08 1.03 -17.14
N LEU A 53 -14.54 2.23 -16.97
CA LEU A 53 -14.61 3.31 -17.96
C LEU A 53 -13.31 3.21 -18.78
N ASP A 54 -13.43 2.58 -19.94
CA ASP A 54 -12.38 2.38 -20.96
C ASP A 54 -11.12 1.58 -20.54
N LEU A 55 -10.87 0.45 -21.19
CA LEU A 55 -9.70 -0.41 -20.92
C LEU A 55 -8.42 0.07 -21.61
N TYR A 56 -8.55 0.94 -22.63
CA TYR A 56 -7.45 1.28 -23.53
C TYR A 56 -6.74 2.60 -23.19
N ASN A 57 -7.29 3.39 -22.25
CA ASN A 57 -6.74 4.69 -21.85
C ASN A 57 -6.45 4.74 -20.34
N ARG A 58 -5.66 3.78 -19.85
CA ARG A 58 -5.28 3.71 -18.44
C ARG A 58 -3.82 3.34 -18.24
N GLU A 59 -3.22 3.92 -17.21
CA GLU A 59 -1.91 3.54 -16.68
C GLU A 59 -2.11 2.88 -15.32
N LEU A 60 -1.42 1.76 -15.06
CA LEU A 60 -1.46 1.09 -13.76
C LEU A 60 -0.18 1.43 -12.99
N ILE A 61 -0.34 1.96 -11.78
CA ILE A 61 0.78 2.25 -10.89
C ILE A 61 0.64 1.35 -9.66
N SER A 62 1.63 0.48 -9.46
CA SER A 62 1.79 -0.22 -8.18
C SER A 62 2.73 0.59 -7.30
N ILE A 63 2.29 0.85 -6.07
CA ILE A 63 3.10 1.48 -5.02
C ILE A 63 3.29 0.45 -3.92
N ILE A 64 4.54 0.13 -3.59
CA ILE A 64 4.89 -0.64 -2.42
C ILE A 64 5.37 0.36 -1.36
N GLY A 65 4.95 0.19 -0.12
CA GLY A 65 5.32 1.12 0.94
C GLY A 65 5.62 0.35 2.21
N ALA A 66 6.56 0.88 2.99
CA ALA A 66 6.78 0.41 4.35
C ALA A 66 6.62 1.56 5.35
N GLY A 67 5.96 1.31 6.48
CA GLY A 67 5.79 2.28 7.56
C GLY A 67 5.96 1.66 8.95
N ASN A 68 6.45 2.44 9.91
CA ASN A 68 6.57 2.01 11.31
C ASN A 68 5.66 2.83 12.26
N ALA A 69 5.63 2.44 13.53
CA ALA A 69 4.73 3.06 14.52
C ALA A 69 5.13 4.49 14.94
N ILE A 70 6.33 4.96 14.54
CA ILE A 70 6.77 6.35 14.74
C ILE A 70 6.58 7.21 13.49
N SER A 71 5.80 6.74 12.51
CA SER A 71 5.50 7.43 11.25
C SER A 71 6.68 7.60 10.30
N ASN A 72 7.76 6.83 10.45
CA ASN A 72 8.76 6.75 9.40
C ASN A 72 8.17 5.96 8.23
N THR A 73 8.46 6.42 7.01
CA THR A 73 8.03 5.77 5.77
C THR A 73 9.22 5.51 4.87
N ILE A 74 9.31 4.31 4.31
CA ILE A 74 10.18 4.00 3.17
C ILE A 74 9.26 3.91 1.95
N LEU A 75 9.47 4.80 0.98
CA LEU A 75 8.84 4.72 -0.32
C LEU A 75 9.53 3.62 -1.12
N VAL A 76 8.79 2.56 -1.49
CA VAL A 76 9.34 1.37 -2.13
C VAL A 76 8.77 1.26 -3.55
N PHE A 77 9.60 1.60 -4.54
CA PHE A 77 9.43 1.37 -5.98
C PHE A 77 8.08 1.74 -6.63
N TYR A 78 8.12 2.75 -7.50
CA TYR A 78 7.09 2.93 -8.52
C TYR A 78 7.30 1.90 -9.62
N ILE A 79 6.36 0.97 -9.78
CA ILE A 79 6.35 0.07 -10.93
C ILE A 79 5.28 0.58 -11.90
N PHE A 80 5.73 1.15 -13.02
CA PHE A 80 4.90 1.41 -14.18
C PHE A 80 4.78 0.12 -14.99
N LYS A 81 3.57 -0.20 -15.46
CA LYS A 81 3.32 -1.33 -16.36
C LYS A 81 2.46 -0.91 -17.53
#